data_AF-A0A924RPA1-F1
#
_entry.id   AF-A0A924RPA1-F1
#
_cell.length_a   1.000
_cell.length_b   1.000
_cell.length_c   1.000
_cell.angle_alpha   90.00
_cell.angle_beta   90.00
_cell.angle_gamma   90.00
#
_symmetry.space_group_name_H-M   'P 1'
#
loop_
_entity.id
_entity.type
_entity.pdbx_description
1 polymer ?
#
loop_
_entity_poly.entity_id
_entity_poly.type
_entity_poly.pdbx_seq_one_letter_code
_entity_poly.pdbx_strand_id
1 'polypeptide(L)'
;MSDEITKYDEDNIRSLDWKEHIRLRPGMYIGKLGDGSSADDGIYILLKEVLDNCIDEFVMGAGKNIEVTIKDKTVTVRDYGRGIPLGKVFDV
;
A
#
# COMPACT_ATOMS: atom_id res chain seq x y z
N MET A 1 9.67 -19.81 -41.58
CA MET A 1 9.47 -19.59 -40.15
C MET A 1 8.62 -20.73 -39.63
N SER A 2 9.13 -21.53 -38.71
CA SER A 2 8.30 -22.49 -37.96
C SER A 2 7.49 -21.70 -36.95
N ASP A 3 6.16 -21.73 -37.07
CA ASP A 3 5.26 -21.33 -36.00
C ASP A 3 5.52 -22.26 -34.81
N GLU A 4 6.24 -21.78 -33.78
CA GLU A 4 6.27 -22.47 -32.51
C GLU A 4 4.84 -22.49 -31.96
N ILE A 5 4.27 -23.68 -31.85
CA ILE A 5 3.01 -23.87 -31.15
C ILE A 5 3.28 -23.56 -29.67
N THR A 6 2.90 -22.37 -29.22
CA THR A 6 2.90 -22.02 -27.80
C THR A 6 1.96 -22.99 -27.10
N LYS A 7 2.54 -24.01 -26.48
CA LYS A 7 1.79 -25.02 -25.73
C LYS A 7 1.18 -24.33 -24.52
N TYR A 8 -0.14 -24.13 -24.58
CA TYR A 8 -0.93 -23.61 -23.48
C TYR A 8 -1.43 -24.78 -22.63
N ASP A 9 -0.79 -25.00 -21.48
CA ASP A 9 -1.13 -26.02 -20.50
C ASP A 9 -1.24 -25.42 -19.08
N GLU A 10 -1.50 -26.28 -18.10
CA GLU A 10 -1.80 -25.88 -16.71
C GLU A 10 -0.66 -25.08 -16.07
N ASP A 11 0.58 -25.32 -16.48
CA ASP A 11 1.78 -24.63 -15.96
C ASP A 11 1.83 -23.15 -16.39
N ASN A 12 1.06 -22.75 -17.42
CA ASN A 12 0.94 -21.35 -17.83
C ASN A 12 0.02 -20.52 -16.95
N ILE A 13 -0.81 -21.16 -16.12
CA ILE A 13 -1.68 -20.46 -15.17
C ILE A 13 -0.96 -20.33 -13.84
N ARG A 14 -0.80 -19.09 -13.39
CA ARG A 14 -0.17 -18.78 -12.10
C ARG A 14 -1.15 -18.08 -11.19
N SER A 15 -1.39 -18.68 -10.03
CA SER A 15 -1.98 -18.01 -8.88
C SER A 15 -0.85 -17.37 -8.07
N LEU A 16 -0.93 -16.07 -7.86
CA LEU A 16 0.06 -15.31 -7.09
C LEU A 16 -0.40 -15.18 -5.66
N ASP A 17 0.55 -15.16 -4.72
CA ASP A 17 0.26 -14.76 -3.35
C ASP A 17 -0.29 -13.33 -3.32
N TRP A 18 -1.08 -13.03 -2.28
CA TRP A 18 -1.71 -11.73 -2.17
C TRP A 18 -0.70 -10.57 -2.08
N LYS A 19 0.49 -10.77 -1.50
CA LYS A 19 1.53 -9.72 -1.50
C LYS A 19 2.20 -9.57 -2.87
N GLU A 20 2.34 -10.68 -3.59
CA GLU A 20 3.07 -10.73 -4.85
C GLU A 20 2.33 -9.99 -5.96
N HIS A 21 1.02 -10.17 -6.08
CA HIS A 21 0.25 -9.51 -7.14
C HIS A 21 0.19 -7.98 -6.97
N ILE A 22 0.14 -7.48 -5.71
CA ILE A 22 0.18 -6.04 -5.43
C ILE A 22 1.50 -5.43 -5.91
N ARG A 23 2.62 -6.13 -5.66
CA ARG A 23 3.95 -5.67 -6.10
C ARG A 23 4.15 -5.81 -7.60
N LEU A 24 3.55 -6.82 -8.24
CA LEU A 24 3.64 -7.02 -9.69
C LEU A 24 2.83 -5.99 -10.46
N ARG A 25 1.68 -5.56 -9.92
CA ARG A 25 0.77 -4.59 -10.55
C ARG A 25 0.43 -3.45 -9.59
N PRO A 26 1.42 -2.65 -9.15
CA PRO A 26 1.20 -1.63 -8.13
C PRO A 26 0.22 -0.56 -8.60
N GLY A 27 0.17 -0.28 -9.90
CA GLY A 27 -0.72 0.76 -10.40
C GLY A 27 -2.22 0.46 -10.32
N MET A 28 -2.59 -0.80 -10.10
CA MET A 28 -3.98 -1.14 -9.75
C MET A 28 -4.36 -0.66 -8.33
N TYR A 29 -3.38 -0.53 -7.44
CA TYR A 29 -3.59 -0.20 -6.02
C TYR A 29 -3.27 1.26 -5.71
N ILE A 30 -2.17 1.78 -6.27
CA ILE A 30 -1.66 3.13 -5.97
C ILE A 30 -1.62 4.04 -7.20
N GLY A 31 -2.22 3.63 -8.31
CA GLY A 31 -2.26 4.44 -9.54
C GLY A 31 -0.89 4.62 -10.20
N LYS A 32 -0.56 5.83 -10.60
CA LYS A 32 0.68 6.10 -11.34
C LYS A 32 1.89 5.99 -10.42
N LEU A 33 2.87 5.16 -10.76
CA LEU A 33 4.17 5.20 -10.07
C LEU A 33 4.86 6.53 -10.34
N GLY A 34 5.57 7.04 -9.34
CA GLY A 34 6.31 8.30 -9.46
C GLY A 34 7.18 8.58 -8.25
N ASP A 35 7.92 9.68 -8.32
CA ASP A 35 8.88 10.13 -7.31
C ASP A 35 8.36 11.27 -6.44
N GLY A 36 7.09 11.68 -6.64
CA GLY A 36 6.48 12.81 -5.95
C GLY A 36 6.68 14.13 -6.69
N SER A 37 7.19 14.12 -7.92
CA SER A 37 7.25 15.32 -8.76
C SER A 37 5.87 15.74 -9.28
N SER A 38 4.90 14.82 -9.34
CA SER A 38 3.53 15.10 -9.75
C SER A 38 2.52 14.76 -8.65
N ALA A 39 1.48 15.58 -8.52
CA ALA A 39 0.45 15.41 -7.50
C ALA A 39 -0.37 14.11 -7.65
N ASP A 40 -0.36 13.50 -8.84
CA ASP A 40 -1.02 12.22 -9.14
C ASP A 40 -0.12 11.00 -8.90
N ASP A 41 1.11 11.19 -8.39
CA ASP A 41 2.02 10.10 -8.10
C ASP A 41 1.56 9.28 -6.89
N GLY A 42 1.62 7.96 -7.03
CA GLY A 42 1.14 6.97 -6.07
C GLY A 42 1.82 7.01 -4.71
N ILE A 43 2.99 7.66 -4.59
CA ILE A 43 3.62 7.93 -3.29
C ILE A 43 2.70 8.76 -2.38
N TYR A 44 1.89 9.66 -2.95
CA TYR A 44 0.90 10.43 -2.19
C TYR A 44 -0.31 9.59 -1.81
N ILE A 45 -0.68 8.60 -2.61
CA ILE A 45 -1.73 7.63 -2.23
C ILE A 45 -1.23 6.81 -1.04
N LEU A 46 0.00 6.30 -1.06
CA LEU A 46 0.58 5.56 0.06
C LEU A 46 0.55 6.39 1.37
N LEU A 47 0.89 7.67 1.29
CA LEU A 47 0.80 8.57 2.45
C LEU A 47 -0.64 8.80 2.89
N LYS A 48 -1.58 9.00 1.95
CA LYS A 48 -3.00 9.17 2.26
C LYS A 48 -3.58 7.96 2.99
N GLU A 49 -3.31 6.75 2.53
CA GLU A 49 -3.81 5.53 3.19
C GLU A 49 -3.39 5.44 4.67
N VAL A 50 -2.17 5.87 5.00
CA VAL A 50 -1.73 5.92 6.40
C VAL A 50 -2.42 7.05 7.15
N LEU A 51 -2.51 8.24 6.56
CA LEU A 51 -3.19 9.39 7.18
C LEU A 51 -4.68 9.16 7.41
N ASP A 52 -5.37 8.53 6.48
CA ASP A 52 -6.81 8.28 6.54
C ASP A 52 -7.13 7.34 7.71
N ASN A 53 -6.32 6.30 7.92
CA ASN A 53 -6.42 5.45 9.12
C ASN A 53 -6.25 6.25 10.43
N CYS A 54 -5.32 7.21 10.46
CA CYS A 54 -5.13 8.09 11.61
C CYS A 54 -6.31 9.06 11.81
N ILE A 55 -6.88 9.57 10.72
CA ILE A 55 -8.05 10.46 10.73
C ILE A 55 -9.28 9.71 11.23
N ASP A 56 -9.47 8.45 10.85
CA ASP A 56 -10.57 7.62 11.33
C ASP A 56 -10.54 7.50 12.86
N GLU A 57 -9.37 7.26 13.47
CA GLU A 57 -9.21 7.26 14.92
C GLU A 57 -9.57 8.62 15.54
N PHE A 58 -9.08 9.72 14.96
CA PHE A 58 -9.37 11.08 15.42
C PHE A 58 -10.88 11.40 15.36
N VAL A 59 -11.55 11.02 14.27
CA VAL A 59 -12.99 11.22 14.07
C VAL A 59 -13.80 10.42 15.08
N MET A 60 -13.32 9.23 15.47
CA MET A 60 -13.90 8.43 16.55
C MET A 60 -13.60 8.98 17.95
N GLY A 61 -12.88 10.11 18.06
CA GLY A 61 -12.52 10.75 19.32
C GLY A 61 -11.37 10.07 20.06
N ALA A 62 -10.69 9.12 19.41
CA ALA A 62 -9.50 8.47 19.93
C ALA A 62 -8.26 9.19 19.43
N GLY A 63 -7.61 9.94 20.31
CA GLY A 63 -6.50 10.81 19.94
C GLY A 63 -6.96 12.20 19.47
N LYS A 64 -6.08 13.18 19.59
CA LYS A 64 -6.39 14.59 19.29
C LYS A 64 -5.39 15.25 18.35
N ASN A 65 -4.27 14.59 18.11
CA ASN A 65 -3.17 15.11 17.32
C ASN A 65 -2.72 14.02 16.35
N ILE A 66 -2.36 14.43 15.14
CA ILE A 66 -1.66 13.60 14.17
C ILE A 66 -0.40 14.37 13.80
N GLU A 67 0.76 13.74 13.96
CA GLU A 67 2.06 14.33 13.66
C GLU A 67 2.61 13.73 12.38
N VAL A 68 2.96 14.59 11.43
CA VAL A 68 3.61 14.19 10.18
C VAL A 68 5.00 14.78 10.15
N THR A 69 6.01 13.92 10.12
CA THR A 69 7.42 14.31 10.02
C THR A 69 7.99 13.80 8.71
N ILE A 70 8.64 14.69 7.97
CA ILE A 70 9.37 14.35 6.76
C ILE A 70 10.86 14.55 7.05
N LYS A 71 11.63 13.48 6.86
CA LYS A 71 13.09 13.50 6.95
C LYS A 71 13.68 12.75 5.76
N ASP A 72 14.39 13.48 4.91
CA ASP A 72 14.96 12.97 3.67
C ASP A 72 13.88 12.30 2.80
N LYS A 73 14.00 10.99 2.57
CA LYS A 73 13.04 10.17 1.80
C LYS A 73 12.06 9.40 2.70
N THR A 74 12.02 9.71 3.99
CA THR A 74 11.17 9.03 4.97
C THR A 74 10.07 9.96 5.45
N VAL A 75 8.83 9.49 5.36
CA VAL A 75 7.67 10.14 5.99
C VAL A 75 7.23 9.28 7.16
N THR A 76 7.13 9.89 8.34
CA THR A 76 6.59 9.27 9.55
C THR A 76 5.27 9.93 9.89
N VAL A 77 4.22 9.12 10.01
CA VAL A 77 2.90 9.54 10.48
C VAL A 77 2.69 8.91 11.85
N ARG A 78 2.37 9.73 12.84
CA ARG A 78 2.08 9.30 14.21
C ARG A 78 0.72 9.83 14.63
N ASP A 79 -0.19 8.92 14.94
CA ASP A 79 -1.39 9.24 15.69
C ASP A 79 -1.25 8.89 17.18
N TYR A 80 -2.26 9.29 17.94
CA TYR A 80 -2.42 8.95 19.35
C TYR A 80 -3.80 8.33 19.59
N GLY A 81 -4.25 7.52 18.63
CA GLY A 81 -5.50 6.77 18.67
C GLY A 81 -5.41 5.53 19.56
N ARG A 82 -6.30 4.56 19.33
CA ARG A 82 -6.33 3.30 20.10
C ARG A 82 -5.14 2.39 19.79
N GLY A 83 -4.51 2.59 18.63
CA GLY A 83 -3.47 1.73 18.10
C GLY A 83 -4.03 0.47 17.43
N ILE A 84 -3.21 -0.13 16.57
CA ILE A 84 -3.57 -1.36 15.86
C ILE A 84 -3.67 -2.51 16.89
N PRO A 85 -4.77 -3.29 16.89
CA PRO A 85 -4.91 -4.44 17.80
C PRO A 85 -3.78 -5.45 17.62
N LEU A 86 -2.98 -5.67 18.67
CA LEU A 86 -1.79 -6.53 18.61
C LEU A 86 -2.12 -8.00 18.33
N GLY A 87 -3.31 -8.46 18.70
CA GLY A 87 -3.78 -9.81 18.37
C GLY A 87 -3.91 -10.08 16.87
N LYS A 88 -4.05 -9.03 16.04
CA LYS A 88 -4.05 -9.14 14.57
C LYS A 88 -2.65 -9.14 13.95
N VAL A 89 -1.60 -8.90 14.75
CA VAL A 89 -0.21 -8.79 14.26
C VAL A 89 0.51 -10.14 14.31
N PHE A 90 -0.02 -11.11 15.04
CA PHE A 90 0.48 -12.48 15.01
C PHE A 90 -0.13 -13.21 13.81
N ASP A 91 0.65 -13.35 12.74
CA ASP A 91 0.39 -14.34 11.69
C ASP A 91 0.50 -15.74 12.33
N VAL A 92 -0.60 -16.50 12.36
CA VAL A 92 -0.58 -17.95 12.64
C VAL A 92 -0.48 -18.70 11.33
#